data_AF-A0A0E3QFC3-F1
#
_entry.id   AF-A0A0E3QFC3-F1
#
_cell.length_a   1.000
_cell.length_b   1.000
_cell.length_c   1.000
_cell.angle_alpha   90.00
_cell.angle_beta   90.00
_cell.angle_gamma   90.00
#
_symmetry.space_group_name_H-M   'P 1'
#
loop_
_entity.id
_entity.type
_entity.pdbx_description
1 polymer ?
#
loop_
_entity_poly.entity_id
_entity_poly.type
_entity_poly.pdbx_seq_one_letter_code
_entity_poly.pdbx_strand_id
1 'polypeptide(L)'
;MRISKKGTVLGLDITINNTNLEIIFVLVGFLLSLIFLYMSRSYWIADTKWYVKLTLSFLVASFISSAIGMILERNSIIGGIFLLSVFLPFLYVFYVSGFLLVDGFILGMLEGGYLSFYSYFKNSFDRLAMYLRRLIMAFFVFTSLYLIIRAFTTMNESFQEIPQNEISKFIFLIVILFIFLFLLKETIHGIRAYDVFVYGPSGSGKTLLLLALYDQFIAFLGGERKEFIVSEKNKESLKIGNMLAALENGELPKSNLRTDLALYKLSGKKGFKPVRMKFIDYGGEHTKDFDSTIYQKTIDDLHDSFGTETVELNNKIEDMSYVKELQKSNPDNFAQSVEKVVFAHIYKSLVNAGKIIFLVDGDYIVNFRDGDGKHNLTKLFGQYSHIISTFGNEKSYAIVVTKTDKFEDLSQILENSKEAEDIEHKIYKMFYEINTFKEIVNKSEKIPIYMYTVSVDATMKPQIMGYGDAETQQKCLKINPWRVVEIEKFSF
;
A
#
# COMPACT_ATOMS: atom_id res chain seq x y z
N MET A 1 2.53 -8.83 12.02
CA MET A 1 1.48 -9.85 11.72
C MET A 1 0.42 -9.36 10.71
N ARG A 2 -0.11 -10.16 9.77
CA ARG A 2 -1.30 -9.79 8.93
C ARG A 2 -2.57 -10.02 9.74
N ILE A 3 -3.46 -9.04 9.83
CA ILE A 3 -4.74 -9.18 10.52
C ILE A 3 -5.71 -9.96 9.61
N SER A 4 -6.29 -11.05 10.11
CA SER A 4 -7.35 -11.77 9.42
C SER A 4 -8.40 -12.32 10.39
N LYS A 5 -9.61 -12.54 9.87
CA LYS A 5 -10.70 -13.16 10.60
C LYS A 5 -10.45 -14.67 10.75
N LYS A 6 -10.53 -15.17 11.99
CA LYS A 6 -10.71 -16.60 12.24
C LYS A 6 -12.21 -16.92 12.19
N GLY A 7 -12.62 -17.78 11.26
CA GLY A 7 -13.98 -18.29 11.17
C GLY A 7 -14.02 -19.75 11.62
N THR A 8 -15.03 -20.11 12.41
CA THR A 8 -15.30 -21.50 12.79
C THR A 8 -16.50 -22.00 11.98
N VAL A 9 -16.34 -23.06 11.19
CA VAL A 9 -17.45 -23.73 10.50
C VAL A 9 -17.33 -25.23 10.81
N LEU A 10 -18.38 -25.82 11.39
CA LEU A 10 -18.49 -27.26 11.69
C LEU A 10 -17.43 -27.82 12.65
N GLY A 11 -17.00 -27.07 13.67
CA GLY A 11 -16.07 -27.58 14.70
C GLY A 11 -14.64 -27.85 14.20
N LEU A 12 -14.34 -27.48 12.96
CA LEU A 12 -12.99 -27.43 12.40
C LEU A 12 -12.56 -25.96 12.32
N ASP A 13 -11.45 -25.64 12.97
CA ASP A 13 -10.77 -24.34 12.85
C ASP A 13 -10.16 -24.22 11.44
N ILE A 14 -10.97 -23.86 10.46
CA ILE A 14 -10.50 -23.55 9.12
C ILE A 14 -10.02 -22.11 9.14
N THR A 15 -8.71 -21.92 9.25
CA THR A 15 -8.08 -20.65 8.90
C THR A 15 -8.20 -20.51 7.39
N ILE A 16 -9.22 -19.80 6.89
CA ILE A 16 -9.21 -19.31 5.50
C ILE A 16 -8.14 -18.22 5.46
N ASN A 17 -6.89 -18.65 5.37
CA ASN A 17 -5.79 -17.75 5.03
C ASN A 17 -6.10 -17.21 3.64
N ASN A 18 -6.02 -15.89 3.45
CA ASN A 18 -6.12 -15.26 2.13
C ASN A 18 -5.18 -15.94 1.12
N THR A 19 -4.06 -16.49 1.59
CA THR A 19 -3.13 -17.32 0.80
C THR A 19 -3.79 -18.54 0.14
N ASN A 20 -4.75 -19.22 0.80
CA ASN A 20 -5.44 -20.36 0.21
C ASN A 20 -6.39 -19.93 -0.92
N LEU A 21 -7.10 -18.81 -0.75
CA LEU A 21 -7.94 -18.24 -1.80
C LEU A 21 -7.09 -17.75 -2.97
N GLU A 22 -5.98 -17.08 -2.70
CA GLU A 22 -5.00 -16.61 -3.70
C GLU A 22 -4.45 -17.79 -4.52
N ILE A 23 -4.08 -18.91 -3.87
CA ILE A 23 -3.65 -20.14 -4.55
C ILE A 23 -4.78 -20.73 -5.42
N ILE A 24 -6.01 -20.79 -4.89
CA ILE A 24 -7.17 -21.28 -5.65
C ILE A 24 -7.39 -20.41 -6.89
N PHE A 25 -7.30 -19.08 -6.78
CA PHE A 25 -7.40 -18.19 -7.94
C PHE A 25 -6.32 -18.51 -8.98
N VAL A 26 -5.06 -18.64 -8.58
CA VAL A 26 -3.96 -19.01 -9.50
C VAL A 26 -4.23 -20.34 -10.21
N LEU A 27 -4.70 -21.35 -9.49
CA LEU A 27 -5.03 -22.67 -10.05
C LEU A 27 -6.23 -22.60 -11.01
N VAL A 28 -7.27 -21.85 -10.65
CA VAL A 28 -8.44 -21.63 -11.51
C VAL A 28 -8.04 -20.89 -12.78
N GLY A 29 -7.22 -19.84 -12.67
CA GLY A 29 -6.70 -19.11 -13.83
C GLY A 29 -5.88 -20.00 -14.76
N PHE A 30 -4.99 -20.84 -14.20
CA PHE A 30 -4.24 -21.83 -14.97
C PHE A 30 -5.17 -22.83 -15.68
N LEU A 31 -6.13 -23.43 -14.96
CA LEU A 31 -7.06 -24.41 -15.53
C LEU A 31 -7.91 -23.81 -16.65
N LEU A 32 -8.45 -22.60 -16.44
CA LEU A 32 -9.19 -21.87 -17.45
C LEU A 32 -8.34 -21.62 -18.70
N SER A 33 -7.01 -21.48 -18.54
CA SER A 33 -6.13 -21.14 -19.68
C SER A 33 -5.91 -22.35 -20.56
N LEU A 34 -5.76 -23.51 -19.92
CA LEU A 34 -5.71 -24.78 -20.61
C LEU A 34 -7.02 -25.09 -21.32
N ILE A 35 -8.17 -24.88 -20.67
CA ILE A 35 -9.49 -25.10 -21.28
C ILE A 35 -9.67 -24.19 -22.49
N PHE A 36 -9.40 -22.89 -22.34
CA PHE A 36 -9.50 -21.92 -23.42
C PHE A 36 -8.60 -22.28 -24.59
N LEU A 37 -7.33 -22.58 -24.35
CA LEU A 37 -6.36 -22.93 -25.39
C LEU A 37 -6.68 -24.27 -26.07
N TYR A 38 -7.16 -25.24 -25.32
CA TYR A 38 -7.61 -26.52 -25.86
C TYR A 38 -8.79 -26.32 -26.83
N MET A 39 -9.79 -25.55 -26.41
CA MET A 39 -10.98 -25.27 -27.23
C MET A 39 -10.68 -24.37 -28.42
N SER A 40 -9.72 -23.45 -28.30
CA SER A 40 -9.35 -22.53 -29.37
C SER A 40 -8.22 -23.04 -30.27
N ARG A 41 -7.74 -24.28 -30.05
CA ARG A 41 -6.58 -24.86 -30.75
C ARG A 41 -6.66 -24.76 -32.27
N SER A 42 -7.83 -25.00 -32.84
CA SER A 42 -8.05 -24.94 -34.30
C SER A 42 -7.88 -23.55 -34.89
N TYR A 43 -7.97 -22.49 -34.07
CA TYR A 43 -7.82 -21.11 -34.53
C TYR A 43 -6.37 -20.65 -34.54
N TRP A 44 -5.45 -21.28 -33.82
CA TRP A 44 -4.04 -20.87 -33.72
C TRP A 44 -3.20 -21.61 -34.77
N ILE A 45 -3.06 -21.05 -35.98
CA ILE A 45 -2.39 -21.72 -37.12
C ILE A 45 -1.21 -20.89 -37.63
N ALA A 46 -0.17 -21.56 -38.13
CA ALA A 46 1.01 -20.95 -38.73
C ALA A 46 0.75 -20.06 -39.95
N ASP A 47 -0.37 -20.21 -40.67
CA ASP A 47 -0.64 -19.38 -41.87
C ASP A 47 -1.35 -18.04 -41.55
N THR A 48 -1.44 -17.67 -40.28
CA THR A 48 -2.01 -16.38 -39.88
C THR A 48 -1.10 -15.21 -40.31
N LYS A 49 -1.72 -14.10 -40.75
CA LYS A 49 -1.04 -12.86 -41.15
C LYS A 49 -0.03 -12.39 -40.09
N TRP A 50 1.16 -11.97 -40.56
CA TRP A 50 2.32 -11.67 -39.70
C TRP A 50 2.04 -10.63 -38.62
N TYR A 51 1.25 -9.58 -38.90
CA TYR A 51 0.98 -8.51 -37.93
C TYR A 51 0.13 -9.00 -36.74
N VAL A 52 -0.76 -9.97 -36.95
CA VAL A 52 -1.55 -10.58 -35.86
C VAL A 52 -0.64 -11.41 -34.97
N LYS A 53 0.21 -12.25 -35.57
CA LYS A 53 1.21 -13.04 -34.84
C LYS A 53 2.15 -12.14 -34.05
N LEU A 54 2.66 -11.07 -34.67
CA LEU A 54 3.53 -10.09 -34.03
C LEU A 54 2.85 -9.47 -32.80
N THR A 55 1.61 -9.00 -32.95
CA THR A 55 0.87 -8.31 -31.88
C THR A 55 0.58 -9.24 -30.71
N LEU A 56 0.09 -10.45 -30.96
CA LEU A 56 -0.23 -11.39 -29.87
C LEU A 56 1.03 -11.98 -29.23
N SER A 57 2.09 -12.23 -30.00
CA SER A 57 3.40 -12.64 -29.44
C SER A 57 4.00 -11.55 -28.57
N PHE A 58 3.90 -10.28 -29.00
CA PHE A 58 4.27 -9.11 -28.21
C PHE A 58 3.52 -9.06 -26.89
N LEU A 59 2.18 -9.11 -26.92
CA LEU A 59 1.36 -9.02 -25.70
C LEU A 59 1.66 -10.14 -24.71
N VAL A 60 1.76 -11.40 -25.16
CA VAL A 60 2.08 -12.54 -24.30
C VAL A 60 3.46 -12.36 -23.64
N ALA A 61 4.47 -11.95 -24.42
CA ALA A 61 5.81 -11.70 -23.90
C ALA A 61 5.86 -10.52 -22.92
N SER A 62 5.16 -9.42 -23.22
CA SER A 62 5.00 -8.26 -22.33
C SER A 62 4.40 -8.65 -20.99
N PHE A 63 3.36 -9.50 -20.96
CA PHE A 63 2.78 -9.99 -19.71
C PHE A 63 3.74 -10.85 -18.91
N ILE A 64 4.42 -11.81 -19.56
CA ILE A 64 5.39 -12.69 -18.88
C ILE A 64 6.52 -11.85 -18.26
N SER A 65 7.11 -10.94 -19.03
CA SER A 65 8.20 -10.10 -18.53
C SER A 65 7.74 -9.14 -17.43
N SER A 66 6.55 -8.55 -17.56
CA SER A 66 5.99 -7.66 -16.53
C SER A 66 5.60 -8.40 -15.25
N ALA A 67 5.17 -9.66 -15.37
CA ALA A 67 4.84 -10.51 -14.25
C ALA A 67 6.05 -10.80 -13.36
N ILE A 68 7.24 -10.98 -13.96
CA ILE A 68 8.49 -11.09 -13.21
C ILE A 68 8.73 -9.82 -12.39
N GLY A 69 8.49 -8.64 -12.97
CA GLY A 69 8.54 -7.37 -12.25
C GLY A 69 7.59 -7.32 -11.06
N MET A 70 6.33 -7.72 -11.25
CA MET A 70 5.33 -7.76 -10.17
C MET A 70 5.71 -8.71 -9.02
N ILE A 71 6.42 -9.81 -9.30
CA ILE A 71 6.90 -10.76 -8.28
C ILE A 71 7.95 -10.12 -7.34
N LEU A 72 8.62 -9.05 -7.77
CA LEU A 72 9.62 -8.36 -6.93
C LEU A 72 8.99 -7.50 -5.82
N GLU A 73 7.68 -7.22 -5.87
CA GLU A 73 6.97 -6.42 -4.85
C GLU A 73 5.98 -7.29 -4.07
N ARG A 74 6.02 -7.21 -2.73
CA ARG A 74 5.35 -8.15 -1.83
C ARG A 74 3.82 -8.19 -1.97
N ASN A 75 3.20 -7.07 -2.29
CA ASN A 75 1.75 -6.94 -2.44
C ASN A 75 1.27 -7.30 -3.86
N SER A 76 2.18 -7.31 -4.84
CA SER A 76 1.92 -7.64 -6.25
C SER A 76 2.33 -9.07 -6.64
N ILE A 77 3.00 -9.83 -5.75
CA ILE A 77 3.50 -11.18 -6.03
C ILE A 77 2.42 -12.09 -6.62
N ILE A 78 1.24 -12.12 -6.01
CA ILE A 78 0.15 -13.00 -6.44
C ILE A 78 -0.32 -12.63 -7.85
N GLY A 79 -0.45 -11.33 -8.13
CA GLY A 79 -0.79 -10.83 -9.48
C GLY A 79 0.25 -11.25 -10.52
N GLY A 80 1.54 -11.20 -10.18
CA GLY A 80 2.62 -11.69 -11.04
C GLY A 80 2.57 -13.21 -11.26
N ILE A 81 2.40 -14.00 -10.19
CA ILE A 81 2.25 -15.46 -10.30
C ILE A 81 1.03 -15.83 -11.14
N PHE A 82 -0.10 -15.15 -10.95
CA PHE A 82 -1.33 -15.35 -11.71
C PHE A 82 -1.15 -15.02 -13.20
N LEU A 83 -0.45 -13.91 -13.52
CA LEU A 83 -0.10 -13.59 -14.91
C LEU A 83 0.76 -14.68 -15.55
N LEU A 84 1.79 -15.18 -14.85
CA LEU A 84 2.62 -16.28 -15.36
C LEU A 84 1.80 -17.55 -15.56
N SER A 85 0.93 -17.90 -14.61
CA SER A 85 0.11 -19.11 -14.70
C SER A 85 -0.85 -19.07 -15.90
N VAL A 86 -1.38 -17.89 -16.24
CA VAL A 86 -2.26 -17.72 -17.40
C VAL A 86 -1.48 -17.67 -18.71
N PHE A 87 -0.38 -16.91 -18.79
CA PHE A 87 0.27 -16.60 -20.08
C PHE A 87 1.41 -17.54 -20.48
N LEU A 88 2.02 -18.31 -19.56
CA LEU A 88 2.97 -19.36 -19.94
C LEU A 88 2.34 -20.47 -20.81
N PRO A 89 1.11 -20.95 -20.54
CA PRO A 89 0.39 -21.84 -21.44
C PRO A 89 0.18 -21.26 -22.85
N PHE A 90 -0.13 -19.96 -22.95
CA PHE A 90 -0.27 -19.30 -24.26
C PHE A 90 1.06 -19.32 -25.04
N LEU A 91 2.17 -19.02 -24.38
CA LEU A 91 3.50 -19.09 -25.00
C LEU A 91 3.79 -20.48 -25.57
N TYR A 92 3.51 -21.53 -24.79
CA TYR A 92 3.70 -22.91 -25.23
C TYR A 92 2.84 -23.25 -26.46
N VAL A 93 1.55 -22.91 -26.43
CA VAL A 93 0.63 -23.20 -27.54
C VAL A 93 1.01 -22.40 -28.78
N PHE A 94 1.39 -21.13 -28.65
CA PHE A 94 1.85 -20.31 -29.78
C PHE A 94 3.12 -20.87 -30.40
N TYR A 95 4.05 -21.36 -29.58
CA TYR A 95 5.28 -21.99 -30.06
C TYR A 95 4.99 -23.26 -30.85
N VAL A 96 4.24 -24.21 -30.27
CA VAL A 96 3.94 -25.51 -30.90
C VAL A 96 3.08 -25.37 -32.16
N SER A 97 2.21 -24.37 -32.22
CA SER A 97 1.38 -24.10 -33.40
C SER A 97 2.09 -23.34 -34.53
N GLY A 98 3.34 -22.89 -34.33
CA GLY A 98 4.04 -22.00 -35.27
C GLY A 98 3.40 -20.60 -35.35
N PHE A 99 2.57 -20.23 -34.37
CA PHE A 99 1.93 -18.93 -34.27
C PHE A 99 2.86 -17.87 -33.65
N LEU A 100 3.80 -18.29 -32.81
CA LEU A 100 4.76 -17.40 -32.14
C LEU A 100 5.71 -16.77 -33.17
N LEU A 101 5.74 -15.43 -33.21
CA LEU A 101 6.72 -14.68 -33.97
C LEU A 101 7.81 -14.16 -33.04
N VAL A 102 9.06 -14.54 -33.31
CA VAL A 102 10.23 -14.21 -32.47
C VAL A 102 10.40 -12.70 -32.31
N ASP A 103 10.23 -11.93 -33.38
CA ASP A 103 10.37 -10.46 -33.32
C ASP A 103 9.36 -9.83 -32.37
N GLY A 104 8.09 -10.25 -32.44
CA GLY A 104 7.05 -9.80 -31.53
C GLY A 104 7.38 -10.19 -30.08
N PHE A 105 7.82 -11.43 -29.87
CA PHE A 105 8.21 -11.93 -28.55
C PHE A 105 9.37 -11.12 -27.94
N ILE A 106 10.43 -10.84 -28.70
CA ILE A 106 11.58 -10.04 -28.22
C ILE A 106 11.13 -8.62 -27.87
N LEU A 107 10.34 -7.98 -28.73
CA LEU A 107 9.82 -6.63 -28.47
C LEU A 107 8.99 -6.58 -27.19
N GLY A 108 8.13 -7.59 -26.97
CA GLY A 108 7.32 -7.67 -25.76
C GLY A 108 8.16 -7.91 -24.50
N MET A 109 9.17 -8.78 -24.56
CA MET A 109 10.11 -8.98 -23.46
C MET A 109 10.85 -7.69 -23.10
N LEU A 110 11.33 -6.93 -24.09
CA LEU A 110 12.03 -5.66 -23.85
C LEU A 110 11.11 -4.60 -23.23
N GLU A 111 9.88 -4.50 -23.72
CA GLU A 111 8.89 -3.55 -23.23
C GLU A 111 8.46 -3.87 -21.79
N GLY A 112 8.07 -5.12 -21.52
CA GLY A 112 7.71 -5.55 -20.17
C GLY A 112 8.90 -5.51 -19.20
N GLY A 113 10.11 -5.79 -19.68
CA GLY A 113 11.35 -5.68 -18.91
C GLY A 113 11.65 -4.23 -18.53
N TYR A 114 11.54 -3.31 -19.49
CA TYR A 114 11.71 -1.86 -19.25
C TYR A 114 10.69 -1.35 -18.22
N LEU A 115 9.41 -1.72 -18.35
CA LEU A 115 8.38 -1.32 -17.39
C LEU A 115 8.63 -1.87 -15.98
N SER A 116 9.03 -3.15 -15.90
CA SER A 116 9.39 -3.79 -14.63
C SER A 116 10.55 -3.06 -13.95
N PHE A 117 11.60 -2.77 -14.71
CA PHE A 117 12.78 -2.06 -14.23
C PHE A 117 12.42 -0.63 -13.80
N TYR A 118 11.68 0.10 -14.64
CA TYR A 118 11.22 1.45 -14.33
C TYR A 118 10.41 1.47 -13.03
N SER A 119 9.45 0.56 -12.87
CA SER A 119 8.63 0.45 -11.66
C SER A 119 9.43 0.03 -10.44
N TYR A 120 10.44 -0.84 -10.58
CA TYR A 120 11.35 -1.20 -9.50
C TYR A 120 12.16 0.01 -8.99
N PHE A 121 12.77 0.78 -9.89
CA PHE A 121 13.59 1.94 -9.49
C PHE A 121 12.77 3.15 -9.01
N LYS A 122 11.56 3.33 -9.57
CA LYS A 122 10.65 4.41 -9.13
C LYS A 122 9.76 3.99 -7.97
N ASN A 123 9.76 2.71 -7.60
CA ASN A 123 8.86 2.11 -6.61
C ASN A 123 7.37 2.37 -6.94
N SER A 124 7.02 2.32 -8.23
CA SER A 124 5.69 2.65 -8.77
C SER A 124 5.04 1.44 -9.42
N PHE A 125 4.83 0.39 -8.64
CA PHE A 125 4.17 -0.84 -9.09
C PHE A 125 2.67 -0.64 -9.34
N ASP A 126 2.05 0.39 -8.76
CA ASP A 126 0.73 0.90 -9.11
C ASP A 126 0.62 1.24 -10.60
N ARG A 127 1.63 1.92 -11.16
CA ARG A 127 1.68 2.26 -12.59
C ARG A 127 1.86 1.03 -13.47
N LEU A 128 2.67 0.06 -13.04
CA LEU A 128 2.84 -1.21 -13.74
C LEU A 128 1.52 -1.97 -13.78
N ALA A 129 0.83 -2.10 -12.64
CA ALA A 129 -0.47 -2.75 -12.56
C ALA A 129 -1.53 -2.03 -13.41
N MET A 130 -1.58 -0.70 -13.38
CA MET A 130 -2.47 0.08 -14.24
C MET A 130 -2.20 -0.17 -15.73
N TYR A 131 -0.92 -0.16 -16.13
CA TYR A 131 -0.51 -0.43 -17.50
C TYR A 131 -0.88 -1.86 -17.93
N LEU A 132 -0.62 -2.85 -17.08
CA LEU A 132 -0.99 -4.25 -17.34
C LEU A 132 -2.50 -4.44 -17.47
N ARG A 133 -3.33 -3.79 -16.65
CA ARG A 133 -4.79 -3.83 -16.79
C ARG A 133 -5.26 -3.27 -18.14
N ARG A 134 -4.59 -2.23 -18.65
CA ARG A 134 -4.87 -1.68 -19.99
C ARG A 134 -4.41 -2.64 -21.09
N LEU A 135 -3.20 -3.21 -20.97
CA LEU A 135 -2.71 -4.22 -21.92
C LEU A 135 -3.60 -5.46 -21.95
N ILE A 136 -4.11 -5.94 -20.81
CA ILE A 136 -5.04 -7.08 -20.75
C ILE A 136 -6.32 -6.79 -21.52
N MET A 137 -6.84 -5.56 -21.38
CA MET A 137 -8.01 -5.14 -22.15
C MET A 137 -7.70 -5.12 -23.66
N ALA A 138 -6.52 -4.65 -24.06
CA ALA A 138 -6.08 -4.72 -25.45
C ALA A 138 -5.96 -6.17 -25.94
N PHE A 139 -5.31 -7.05 -25.16
CA PHE A 139 -5.19 -8.47 -25.46
C PHE A 139 -6.55 -9.15 -25.62
N PHE A 140 -7.50 -8.86 -24.73
CA PHE A 140 -8.86 -9.35 -24.81
C PHE A 140 -9.54 -8.92 -26.13
N VAL A 141 -9.45 -7.63 -26.47
CA VAL A 141 -10.06 -7.08 -27.69
C VAL A 141 -9.43 -7.71 -28.94
N PHE A 142 -8.10 -7.76 -29.01
CA PHE A 142 -7.39 -8.35 -30.15
C PHE A 142 -7.68 -9.85 -30.29
N THR A 143 -7.68 -10.60 -29.19
CA THR A 143 -7.99 -12.04 -29.20
C THR A 143 -9.44 -12.28 -29.62
N SER A 144 -10.40 -11.51 -29.08
CA SER A 144 -11.81 -11.61 -29.47
C SER A 144 -12.00 -11.33 -30.95
N LEU A 145 -11.43 -10.23 -31.45
CA LEU A 145 -11.53 -9.85 -32.86
C LEU A 145 -10.90 -10.91 -33.77
N TYR A 146 -9.74 -11.44 -33.36
CA TYR A 146 -9.09 -12.53 -34.08
C TYR A 146 -9.98 -13.77 -34.16
N LEU A 147 -10.53 -14.22 -33.03
CA LEU A 147 -11.41 -15.38 -32.98
C LEU A 147 -12.69 -15.17 -33.80
N ILE A 148 -13.29 -13.97 -33.75
CA ILE A 148 -14.47 -13.62 -34.56
C ILE A 148 -14.14 -13.73 -36.06
N ILE A 149 -13.06 -13.07 -36.51
CA ILE A 149 -12.65 -13.10 -37.92
C ILE A 149 -12.39 -14.54 -38.35
N ARG A 150 -11.67 -15.32 -37.53
CA ARG A 150 -11.38 -16.72 -37.85
C ARG A 150 -12.64 -17.58 -37.91
N ALA A 151 -13.56 -17.41 -36.97
CA ALA A 151 -14.84 -18.11 -36.99
C ALA A 151 -15.62 -17.81 -38.29
N PHE A 152 -15.70 -16.53 -38.70
CA PHE A 152 -16.35 -16.16 -39.96
C PHE A 152 -15.64 -16.75 -41.19
N THR A 153 -14.31 -16.73 -41.25
CA THR A 153 -13.58 -17.34 -42.38
C THR A 153 -13.85 -18.83 -42.48
N THR A 154 -13.83 -19.54 -41.35
CA THR A 154 -14.10 -20.99 -41.32
C THR A 154 -15.55 -21.29 -41.72
N MET A 155 -16.51 -20.47 -41.25
CA MET A 155 -17.93 -20.61 -41.62
C MET A 155 -18.19 -20.36 -43.11
N ASN A 156 -17.46 -19.42 -43.73
CA ASN A 156 -17.60 -19.12 -45.16
C ASN A 156 -16.96 -20.20 -46.06
N GLU A 157 -15.92 -20.86 -45.59
CA GLU A 157 -15.25 -21.96 -46.31
C GLU A 157 -16.07 -23.28 -46.23
N SER A 158 -16.84 -23.47 -45.17
CA SER A 158 -17.75 -24.61 -44.99
C SER A 158 -19.19 -24.26 -45.42
N PHE A 159 -19.51 -24.34 -46.71
CA PHE A 159 -20.88 -24.16 -47.26
C PHE A 159 -21.90 -25.26 -46.84
N GLN A 160 -21.59 -26.06 -45.82
CA GLN A 160 -22.49 -27.06 -45.24
C GLN A 160 -23.00 -26.57 -43.88
N GLU A 161 -24.21 -26.99 -43.50
CA GLU A 161 -24.89 -26.65 -42.25
C GLU A 161 -23.89 -26.60 -41.08
N ILE A 162 -23.69 -25.40 -40.53
CA ILE A 162 -22.82 -25.21 -39.37
C ILE A 162 -23.39 -26.09 -38.25
N PRO A 163 -22.65 -27.10 -37.75
CA PRO A 163 -23.13 -27.91 -36.66
C PRO A 163 -23.42 -26.98 -35.47
N GLN A 164 -24.59 -27.09 -34.85
CA GLN A 164 -24.98 -26.30 -33.68
C GLN A 164 -23.92 -26.32 -32.56
N ASN A 165 -23.10 -27.37 -32.53
CA ASN A 165 -21.94 -27.55 -31.66
C ASN A 165 -20.77 -26.57 -31.88
N GLU A 166 -20.57 -26.02 -33.08
CA GLU A 166 -19.47 -25.07 -33.34
C GLU A 166 -19.83 -23.65 -32.87
N ILE A 167 -21.10 -23.25 -33.04
CA ILE A 167 -21.61 -21.98 -32.51
C ILE A 167 -21.57 -21.98 -30.98
N SER A 168 -21.98 -23.08 -30.34
CA SER A 168 -21.95 -23.20 -28.87
C SER A 168 -20.51 -23.19 -28.32
N LYS A 169 -19.56 -23.86 -28.97
CA LYS A 169 -18.12 -23.77 -28.65
C LYS A 169 -17.60 -22.34 -28.74
N PHE A 170 -17.97 -21.60 -29.79
CA PHE A 170 -17.56 -20.21 -29.97
C PHE A 170 -18.12 -19.29 -28.87
N ILE A 171 -19.41 -19.41 -28.55
CA ILE A 171 -20.02 -18.65 -27.44
C ILE A 171 -19.31 -18.97 -26.13
N PHE A 172 -19.03 -20.23 -25.85
CA PHE A 172 -18.35 -20.66 -24.64
C PHE A 172 -16.91 -20.11 -24.55
N LEU A 173 -16.18 -20.06 -25.66
CA LEU A 173 -14.85 -19.42 -25.73
C LEU A 173 -14.90 -17.93 -25.35
N ILE A 174 -15.89 -17.19 -25.84
CA ILE A 174 -16.08 -15.77 -25.50
C ILE A 174 -16.42 -15.61 -24.01
N VAL A 175 -17.28 -16.47 -23.46
CA VAL A 175 -17.60 -16.47 -22.03
C VAL A 175 -16.37 -16.73 -21.17
N ILE A 176 -15.55 -17.73 -21.50
CA ILE A 176 -14.29 -17.99 -20.79
C ILE A 176 -13.36 -16.78 -20.87
N LEU A 177 -13.24 -16.17 -22.05
CA LEU A 177 -12.41 -14.98 -22.22
C LEU A 177 -12.89 -13.81 -21.35
N PHE A 178 -14.21 -13.66 -21.16
CA PHE A 178 -14.79 -12.62 -20.30
C PHE A 178 -14.55 -12.89 -18.82
N ILE A 179 -14.67 -14.15 -18.39
CA ILE A 179 -14.28 -14.61 -17.05
C ILE A 179 -12.79 -14.32 -16.83
N PHE A 180 -11.95 -14.55 -17.83
CA PHE A 180 -10.54 -14.23 -17.77
C PHE A 180 -10.24 -12.76 -17.56
N LEU A 181 -10.90 -11.91 -18.34
CA LEU A 181 -10.76 -10.46 -18.22
C LEU A 181 -11.12 -9.98 -16.80
N PHE A 182 -12.20 -10.53 -16.25
CA PHE A 182 -12.64 -10.23 -14.89
C PHE A 182 -11.59 -10.67 -13.86
N LEU A 183 -11.17 -11.94 -13.88
CA LEU A 183 -10.19 -12.48 -12.93
C LEU A 183 -8.84 -11.74 -13.00
N LEU A 184 -8.35 -11.46 -14.21
CA LEU A 184 -7.08 -10.74 -14.39
C LEU A 184 -7.14 -9.31 -13.84
N LYS A 185 -8.26 -8.60 -14.04
CA LYS A 185 -8.43 -7.23 -13.50
C LYS A 185 -8.50 -7.22 -11.99
N GLU A 186 -9.22 -8.17 -11.39
CA GLU A 186 -9.35 -8.30 -9.94
C GLU A 186 -8.08 -8.82 -9.26
N THR A 187 -7.19 -9.52 -9.96
CA THR A 187 -5.97 -10.06 -9.32
C THR A 187 -4.77 -9.10 -9.42
N ILE A 188 -4.73 -8.27 -10.46
CA ILE A 188 -3.59 -7.36 -10.71
C ILE A 188 -3.76 -6.07 -9.92
N HIS A 189 -3.12 -6.07 -8.76
CA HIS A 189 -2.99 -4.93 -7.87
C HIS A 189 -1.55 -4.44 -7.82
N GLY A 190 -1.38 -3.12 -7.76
CA GLY A 190 -0.09 -2.48 -7.50
C GLY A 190 -0.31 -1.38 -6.47
N ILE A 191 0.57 -1.32 -5.48
CA ILE A 191 0.48 -0.33 -4.40
C ILE A 191 1.60 0.70 -4.60
N ARG A 192 1.25 1.98 -4.41
CA ARG A 192 2.20 3.09 -4.48
C ARG A 192 3.06 3.10 -3.22
N ALA A 193 4.19 2.40 -3.25
CA ALA A 193 4.95 2.10 -2.04
C ALA A 193 5.78 3.28 -1.47
N TYR A 194 5.99 4.39 -2.19
CA TYR A 194 6.86 5.48 -1.73
C TYR A 194 6.20 6.54 -0.83
N ASP A 195 4.86 6.62 -0.82
CA ASP A 195 4.12 7.59 -0.02
C ASP A 195 3.48 6.88 1.16
N VAL A 196 4.23 6.81 2.26
CA VAL A 196 3.75 6.30 3.55
C VAL A 196 3.21 7.47 4.34
N PHE A 197 1.96 7.39 4.74
CA PHE A 197 1.36 8.39 5.62
C PHE A 197 1.33 7.83 7.04
N VAL A 198 1.97 8.51 8.00
CA VAL A 198 1.92 8.12 9.42
C VAL A 198 0.87 8.97 10.12
N TYR A 199 -0.23 8.32 10.48
CA TYR A 199 -1.36 8.89 11.19
C TYR A 199 -1.32 8.47 12.65
N GLY A 200 -1.50 9.42 13.57
CA GLY A 200 -1.68 9.10 14.98
C GLY A 200 -2.12 10.31 15.81
N PRO A 201 -2.88 10.11 16.90
CA PRO A 201 -3.28 11.19 17.80
C PRO A 201 -2.05 11.83 18.48
N SER A 202 -2.24 12.97 19.14
CA SER A 202 -1.20 13.54 20.01
C SER A 202 -0.79 12.51 21.09
N GLY A 203 0.49 12.48 21.46
CA GLY A 203 1.02 11.53 22.45
C GLY A 203 1.40 10.14 21.92
N SER A 204 0.91 9.73 20.73
CA SER A 204 1.17 8.40 20.13
C SER A 204 2.62 8.08 19.77
N GLY A 205 3.57 9.00 19.99
CA GLY A 205 4.99 8.79 19.72
C GLY A 205 5.42 9.01 18.27
N LYS A 206 4.62 9.71 17.44
CA LYS A 206 4.94 10.05 16.04
C LYS A 206 6.37 10.58 15.87
N THR A 207 6.72 11.61 16.63
CA THR A 207 8.02 12.28 16.54
C THR A 207 9.16 11.35 16.94
N LEU A 208 9.02 10.59 18.03
CA LEU A 208 10.03 9.62 18.45
C LEU A 208 10.20 8.48 17.43
N LEU A 209 9.10 7.99 16.84
CA LEU A 209 9.15 7.00 15.77
C LEU A 209 9.86 7.54 14.52
N LEU A 210 9.63 8.79 14.14
CA LEU A 210 10.37 9.45 13.06
C LEU A 210 11.87 9.48 13.34
N LEU A 211 12.28 9.80 14.58
CA LEU A 211 13.69 9.84 14.94
C LEU A 211 14.34 8.45 14.92
N ALA A 212 13.63 7.43 15.39
CA ALA A 212 14.09 6.04 15.30
C ALA A 212 14.21 5.56 13.85
N LEU A 213 13.26 5.91 12.99
CA LEU A 213 13.33 5.62 11.56
C LEU A 213 14.48 6.39 10.88
N TYR A 214 14.70 7.64 11.27
CA TYR A 214 15.82 8.42 10.78
C TYR A 214 17.16 7.76 11.13
N ASP A 215 17.34 7.37 12.39
CA ASP A 215 18.56 6.67 12.86
C ASP A 215 18.80 5.39 12.06
N GLN A 216 17.75 4.57 11.88
CA GLN A 216 17.79 3.37 11.05
C GLN A 216 18.23 3.64 9.61
N PHE A 217 17.72 4.71 8.98
CA PHE A 217 18.09 5.08 7.60
C PHE A 217 19.55 5.53 7.50
N ILE A 218 20.03 6.33 8.45
CA ILE A 218 21.43 6.79 8.45
C ILE A 218 22.38 5.61 8.71
N ALA A 219 22.13 4.83 9.76
CA ALA A 219 23.04 3.78 10.21
C ALA A 219 23.13 2.61 9.23
N PHE A 220 22.01 2.19 8.62
CA PHE A 220 21.96 0.94 7.85
C PHE A 220 21.74 1.10 6.34
N LEU A 221 21.27 2.26 5.88
CA LEU A 221 20.89 2.48 4.47
C LEU A 221 21.72 3.55 3.77
N GLY A 222 22.77 4.08 4.43
CA GLY A 222 23.55 5.21 3.92
C GLY A 222 22.66 6.41 3.61
N GLY A 223 21.69 6.66 4.49
CA GLY A 223 20.54 7.50 4.20
C GLY A 223 20.82 9.00 4.16
N GLU A 224 19.91 9.72 3.53
CA GLU A 224 19.81 11.17 3.50
C GLU A 224 18.41 11.59 3.94
N ARG A 225 18.30 12.77 4.55
CA ARG A 225 17.02 13.40 4.88
C ARG A 225 16.79 14.67 4.07
N LYS A 226 15.52 14.92 3.73
CA LYS A 226 15.03 16.24 3.31
C LYS A 226 13.87 16.65 4.20
N GLU A 227 13.88 17.89 4.66
CA GLU A 227 12.90 18.43 5.60
C GLU A 227 12.20 19.64 4.97
N PHE A 228 10.87 19.65 5.04
CA PHE A 228 10.05 20.77 4.61
C PHE A 228 9.11 21.10 5.76
N ILE A 229 9.39 22.19 6.47
CA ILE A 229 8.64 22.59 7.66
C ILE A 229 7.91 23.90 7.37
N VAL A 230 6.61 23.88 7.62
CA VAL A 230 5.72 25.03 7.66
C VAL A 230 5.23 25.14 9.10
N SER A 231 5.65 26.21 9.78
CA SER A 231 5.27 26.50 11.16
C SER A 231 5.43 27.99 11.40
N GLU A 232 4.51 28.59 12.15
CA GLU A 232 4.57 30.01 12.53
C GLU A 232 5.59 30.28 13.64
N LYS A 233 5.74 29.36 14.60
CA LYS A 233 6.52 29.59 15.84
C LYS A 233 7.57 28.52 16.13
N ASN A 234 7.37 27.30 15.65
CA ASN A 234 8.13 26.11 16.06
C ASN A 234 9.04 25.56 14.94
N LYS A 235 9.29 26.32 13.88
CA LYS A 235 10.03 25.85 12.70
C LYS A 235 11.39 25.23 13.04
N GLU A 236 12.15 25.84 13.93
CA GLU A 236 13.46 25.32 14.33
C GLU A 236 13.33 24.07 15.22
N SER A 237 12.38 24.03 16.16
CA SER A 237 12.19 22.86 17.03
C SER A 237 11.74 21.60 16.28
N LEU A 238 11.15 21.74 15.08
CA LEU A 238 10.69 20.63 14.25
C LEU A 238 11.81 20.08 13.32
N LYS A 239 13.02 20.65 13.30
CA LYS A 239 14.12 20.06 12.51
C LYS A 239 14.65 18.81 13.21
N ILE A 240 14.91 17.72 12.48
CA ILE A 240 15.41 16.46 13.08
C ILE A 240 16.70 16.71 13.84
N GLY A 241 17.60 17.56 13.32
CA GLY A 241 18.84 17.90 14.02
C GLY A 241 18.60 18.50 15.42
N ASN A 242 17.62 19.40 15.55
CA ASN A 242 17.31 20.03 16.82
C ASN A 242 16.54 19.07 17.75
N MET A 243 15.68 18.21 17.19
CA MET A 243 14.99 17.17 17.95
C MET A 243 15.97 16.13 18.53
N LEU A 244 17.01 15.75 17.77
CA LEU A 244 18.08 14.88 18.26
C LEU A 244 18.92 15.58 19.34
N ALA A 245 19.29 16.84 19.14
CA ALA A 245 20.02 17.61 20.15
C ALA A 245 19.22 17.76 21.46
N ALA A 246 17.89 17.91 21.38
CA ALA A 246 17.03 17.92 22.57
C ALA A 246 17.12 16.59 23.32
N LEU A 247 17.03 15.44 22.62
CA LEU A 247 17.16 14.12 23.24
C LEU A 247 18.54 13.91 23.87
N GLU A 248 19.62 14.33 23.20
CA GLU A 248 20.98 14.26 23.75
C GLU A 248 21.12 15.08 25.05
N ASN A 249 20.38 16.19 25.17
CA ASN A 249 20.30 17.01 26.36
C ASN A 249 19.30 16.50 27.41
N GLY A 250 18.65 15.35 27.17
CA GLY A 250 17.66 14.75 28.06
C GLY A 250 16.29 15.44 28.06
N GLU A 251 15.98 16.19 26.99
CA GLU A 251 14.71 16.85 26.76
C GLU A 251 13.90 16.10 25.68
N LEU A 252 12.59 15.97 25.90
CA LEU A 252 11.71 15.40 24.87
C LEU A 252 11.46 16.46 23.78
N PRO A 253 11.40 16.05 22.49
CA PRO A 253 10.97 16.93 21.42
C PRO A 253 9.60 17.55 21.73
N LYS A 254 9.45 18.85 21.46
CA LYS A 254 8.18 19.55 21.69
C LYS A 254 7.06 18.97 20.81
N SER A 255 5.89 18.78 21.40
CA SER A 255 4.68 18.38 20.67
C SER A 255 4.30 19.42 19.61
N ASN A 256 3.87 18.94 18.45
CA ASN A 256 3.45 19.79 17.34
C ASN A 256 2.16 20.55 17.68
N LEU A 257 2.12 21.83 17.31
CA LEU A 257 0.90 22.64 17.38
C LEU A 257 -0.04 22.31 16.22
N ARG A 258 -1.29 22.78 16.29
CA ARG A 258 -2.24 22.68 15.18
C ARG A 258 -1.68 23.29 13.89
N THR A 259 -1.02 24.44 13.96
CA THR A 259 -0.51 25.14 12.78
C THR A 259 0.81 24.58 12.24
N ASP A 260 1.34 23.51 12.85
CA ASP A 260 2.61 22.89 12.45
C ASP A 260 2.37 21.77 11.43
N LEU A 261 3.05 21.88 10.28
CA LEU A 261 3.16 20.83 9.27
C LEU A 261 4.63 20.63 8.91
N ALA A 262 5.15 19.45 9.23
CA ALA A 262 6.50 19.06 8.89
C ALA A 262 6.48 17.82 8.01
N LEU A 263 7.08 17.93 6.83
CA LEU A 263 7.30 16.83 5.92
C LEU A 263 8.76 16.41 5.97
N TYR A 264 8.99 15.14 6.24
CA TYR A 264 10.30 14.51 6.21
C TYR A 264 10.33 13.48 5.09
N LYS A 265 11.38 13.52 4.28
CA LYS A 265 11.66 12.51 3.28
C LYS A 265 12.99 11.86 3.62
N LEU A 266 12.91 10.61 4.08
CA LEU A 266 14.05 9.76 4.33
C LEU A 266 14.35 8.98 3.05
N SER A 267 15.59 8.98 2.59
CA SER A 267 16.02 8.26 1.39
C SER A 267 17.30 7.49 1.71
N GLY A 268 17.52 6.34 1.09
CA GLY A 268 18.69 5.49 1.30
C GLY A 268 18.73 4.38 0.27
N LYS A 269 19.61 3.39 0.47
CA LYS A 269 19.74 2.23 -0.41
C LYS A 269 19.98 0.95 0.39
N LYS A 270 19.29 -0.11 0.01
CA LYS A 270 19.57 -1.48 0.47
C LYS A 270 20.16 -2.27 -0.70
N GLY A 271 21.49 -2.33 -0.75
CA GLY A 271 22.20 -2.77 -1.95
C GLY A 271 21.94 -1.83 -3.13
N PHE A 272 21.42 -2.36 -4.25
CA PHE A 272 21.01 -1.55 -5.41
C PHE A 272 19.57 -1.02 -5.33
N LYS A 273 18.76 -1.47 -4.36
CA LYS A 273 17.35 -1.06 -4.22
C LYS A 273 17.27 0.32 -3.54
N PRO A 274 16.73 1.36 -4.21
CA PRO A 274 16.49 2.63 -3.55
C PRO A 274 15.34 2.52 -2.54
N VAL A 275 15.56 3.07 -1.35
CA VAL A 275 14.64 3.03 -0.21
C VAL A 275 14.24 4.48 0.09
N ARG A 276 12.94 4.80 0.04
CA ARG A 276 12.42 6.17 0.27
C ARG A 276 11.12 6.17 1.07
N MET A 277 11.13 6.84 2.22
CA MET A 277 9.96 7.02 3.07
C MET A 277 9.61 8.50 3.16
N LYS A 278 8.34 8.82 2.89
CA LYS A 278 7.73 10.11 3.22
C LYS A 278 7.13 9.99 4.62
N PHE A 279 7.28 11.00 5.47
CA PHE A 279 6.66 11.08 6.80
C PHE A 279 6.09 12.48 6.97
N ILE A 280 4.81 12.58 7.28
CA ILE A 280 4.14 13.86 7.54
C ILE A 280 3.84 13.91 9.03
N ASP A 281 4.46 14.85 9.72
CA ASP A 281 4.20 15.12 11.13
C ASP A 281 3.36 16.38 11.25
N TYR A 282 2.23 16.25 11.93
CA TYR A 282 1.19 17.28 12.01
C TYR A 282 0.48 17.19 13.36
N GLY A 283 -0.15 18.30 13.77
CA GLY A 283 -1.03 18.31 14.93
C GLY A 283 -2.25 17.39 14.71
N GLY A 284 -2.33 16.28 15.45
CA GLY A 284 -3.34 15.22 15.28
C GLY A 284 -4.80 15.62 15.52
N GLU A 285 -5.09 16.91 15.69
CA GLU A 285 -6.42 17.46 15.97
C GLU A 285 -7.20 17.79 14.69
N HIS A 286 -6.52 17.91 13.54
CA HIS A 286 -7.10 18.24 12.22
C HIS A 286 -7.92 17.12 11.56
N THR A 287 -8.04 15.98 12.22
CA THR A 287 -8.35 14.73 11.55
C THR A 287 -9.60 14.05 12.09
N LYS A 288 -10.37 14.77 12.92
CA LYS A 288 -11.63 14.27 13.47
C LYS A 288 -12.70 14.07 12.39
N ASP A 289 -12.64 14.81 11.29
CA ASP A 289 -13.67 14.82 10.24
C ASP A 289 -13.08 14.86 8.82
N PHE A 290 -12.39 13.78 8.40
CA PHE A 290 -12.02 13.65 6.98
C PHE A 290 -13.25 13.30 6.14
N ASP A 291 -13.71 14.30 5.38
CA ASP A 291 -14.86 14.20 4.50
C ASP A 291 -14.59 14.95 3.18
N SER A 292 -15.05 14.39 2.06
CA SER A 292 -14.82 14.97 0.73
C SER A 292 -15.53 16.31 0.52
N THR A 293 -16.68 16.52 1.14
CA THR A 293 -17.43 17.78 1.04
C THR A 293 -16.73 18.88 1.84
N ILE A 294 -16.22 18.55 3.04
CA ILE A 294 -15.40 19.47 3.85
C ILE A 294 -14.11 19.82 3.11
N TYR A 295 -13.47 18.84 2.47
CA TYR A 295 -12.29 19.07 1.63
C TYR A 295 -12.57 20.04 0.47
N GLN A 296 -13.66 19.83 -0.30
CA GLN A 296 -13.97 20.71 -1.41
C GLN A 296 -14.27 22.14 -0.95
N LYS A 297 -15.07 22.29 0.11
CA LYS A 297 -15.31 23.59 0.73
C LYS A 297 -14.02 24.27 1.19
N THR A 298 -13.09 23.49 1.75
CA THR A 298 -11.78 24.02 2.15
C THR A 298 -10.99 24.50 0.94
N ILE A 299 -11.00 23.77 -0.18
CA ILE A 299 -10.34 24.22 -1.42
C ILE A 299 -10.97 25.50 -1.96
N ASP A 300 -12.30 25.63 -1.91
CA ASP A 300 -13.01 26.82 -2.35
C ASP A 300 -12.67 28.03 -1.45
N ASP A 301 -12.64 27.85 -0.13
CA ASP A 301 -12.21 28.88 0.82
C ASP A 301 -10.74 29.32 0.60
N LEU A 302 -9.87 28.37 0.23
CA LEU A 302 -8.48 28.65 -0.11
C LEU A 302 -8.34 29.38 -1.45
N HIS A 303 -9.20 29.07 -2.42
CA HIS A 303 -9.32 29.80 -3.68
C HIS A 303 -9.64 31.27 -3.41
N ASP A 304 -10.65 31.54 -2.57
CA ASP A 304 -11.03 32.90 -2.19
C ASP A 304 -9.90 33.64 -1.46
N SER A 305 -9.14 32.92 -0.62
CA SER A 305 -8.04 33.49 0.17
C SER A 305 -6.79 33.82 -0.66
N PHE A 306 -6.49 33.01 -1.68
CA PHE A 306 -5.23 33.10 -2.44
C PHE A 306 -5.40 33.53 -3.90
N GLY A 307 -6.64 33.66 -4.39
CA GLY A 307 -6.94 34.00 -5.78
C GLY A 307 -6.45 32.96 -6.80
N THR A 308 -6.15 31.73 -6.36
CA THR A 308 -5.58 30.68 -7.20
C THR A 308 -6.67 29.71 -7.64
N GLU A 309 -6.72 29.29 -8.90
CA GLU A 309 -7.77 28.41 -9.41
C GLU A 309 -7.94 27.13 -8.56
N THR A 310 -9.19 26.74 -8.30
CA THR A 310 -9.53 25.56 -7.49
C THR A 310 -8.91 24.27 -8.04
N VAL A 311 -8.83 24.15 -9.37
CA VAL A 311 -8.19 23.00 -10.05
C VAL A 311 -6.70 22.95 -9.76
N GLU A 312 -6.02 24.10 -9.76
CA GLU A 312 -4.61 24.19 -9.45
C GLU A 312 -4.34 23.85 -7.98
N LEU A 313 -5.11 24.44 -7.06
CA LEU A 313 -5.03 24.14 -5.63
C LEU A 313 -5.23 22.64 -5.38
N ASN A 314 -6.31 22.05 -5.91
CA ASN A 314 -6.61 20.64 -5.71
C ASN A 314 -5.49 19.70 -6.24
N ASN A 315 -4.79 20.10 -7.31
CA ASN A 315 -3.72 19.30 -7.90
C ASN A 315 -2.36 19.50 -7.21
N LYS A 316 -2.07 20.70 -6.69
CA LYS A 316 -0.74 21.07 -6.20
C LYS A 316 -0.64 21.18 -4.68
N ILE A 317 -1.74 21.21 -3.92
CA ILE A 317 -1.71 21.42 -2.45
C ILE A 317 -0.91 20.35 -1.68
N GLU A 318 -0.72 19.16 -2.27
CA GLU A 318 0.15 18.11 -1.71
C GLU A 318 1.66 18.40 -1.89
N ASP A 319 2.04 19.28 -2.82
CA ASP A 319 3.42 19.66 -3.06
C ASP A 319 3.86 20.74 -2.05
N MET A 320 4.80 20.39 -1.19
CA MET A 320 5.35 21.32 -0.20
C MET A 320 6.06 22.52 -0.83
N SER A 321 6.56 22.40 -2.05
CA SER A 321 7.16 23.52 -2.78
C SER A 321 6.11 24.56 -3.12
N TYR A 322 4.94 24.09 -3.56
CA TYR A 322 3.78 24.94 -3.83
C TYR A 322 3.21 25.54 -2.54
N VAL A 323 3.11 24.78 -1.45
CA VAL A 323 2.70 25.33 -0.13
C VAL A 323 3.67 26.43 0.34
N LYS A 324 5.00 26.23 0.16
CA LYS A 324 6.00 27.27 0.46
C LYS A 324 5.88 28.49 -0.45
N GLU A 325 5.50 28.30 -1.71
CA GLU A 325 5.24 29.38 -2.65
C GLU A 325 4.00 30.18 -2.21
N LEU A 326 2.90 29.52 -1.85
CA LEU A 326 1.71 30.16 -1.28
C LEU A 326 2.06 31.00 -0.05
N GLN A 327 2.86 30.45 0.87
CA GLN A 327 3.33 31.17 2.06
C GLN A 327 4.16 32.41 1.72
N LYS A 328 5.03 32.33 0.71
CA LYS A 328 5.90 33.45 0.30
C LYS A 328 5.14 34.53 -0.46
N SER A 329 4.22 34.14 -1.34
CA SER A 329 3.49 35.05 -2.20
C SER A 329 2.35 35.77 -1.47
N ASN A 330 1.75 35.13 -0.46
CA ASN A 330 0.61 35.68 0.28
C ASN A 330 0.75 35.45 1.81
N PRO A 331 1.74 36.06 2.49
CA PRO A 331 2.07 35.72 3.88
C PRO A 331 0.92 35.96 4.87
N ASP A 332 0.19 37.08 4.73
CA ASP A 332 -0.90 37.42 5.66
C ASP A 332 -2.12 36.50 5.48
N ASN A 333 -2.54 36.26 4.23
CA ASN A 333 -3.62 35.32 3.93
C ASN A 333 -3.22 33.88 4.31
N PHE A 334 -1.94 33.54 4.16
CA PHE A 334 -1.42 32.23 4.56
C PHE A 334 -1.50 32.02 6.07
N ALA A 335 -1.12 33.02 6.88
CA ALA A 335 -1.24 32.94 8.34
C ALA A 335 -2.71 32.72 8.77
N GLN A 336 -3.65 33.41 8.12
CA GLN A 336 -5.09 33.26 8.42
C GLN A 336 -5.66 31.90 7.98
N SER A 337 -5.12 31.33 6.90
CA SER A 337 -5.60 30.09 6.28
C SER A 337 -4.71 28.87 6.54
N VAL A 338 -3.73 28.96 7.47
CA VAL A 338 -2.73 27.89 7.69
C VAL A 338 -3.39 26.58 8.07
N GLU A 339 -4.41 26.58 8.94
CA GLU A 339 -5.12 25.35 9.33
C GLU A 339 -5.83 24.70 8.12
N LYS A 340 -6.42 25.50 7.23
CA LYS A 340 -7.07 25.03 6.00
C LYS A 340 -6.05 24.44 5.03
N VAL A 341 -4.89 25.08 4.89
CA VAL A 341 -3.77 24.57 4.07
C VAL A 341 -3.27 23.23 4.63
N VAL A 342 -3.07 23.14 5.95
CA VAL A 342 -2.63 21.90 6.62
C VAL A 342 -3.66 20.78 6.43
N PHE A 343 -4.94 21.06 6.65
CA PHE A 343 -6.03 20.09 6.42
C PHE A 343 -6.06 19.61 4.96
N ALA A 344 -6.08 20.53 3.99
CA ALA A 344 -6.13 20.19 2.58
C ALA A 344 -4.90 19.38 2.14
N HIS A 345 -3.71 19.73 2.63
CA HIS A 345 -2.48 18.99 2.38
C HIS A 345 -2.55 17.55 2.93
N ILE A 346 -2.99 17.39 4.18
CA ILE A 346 -3.11 16.08 4.83
C ILE A 346 -4.16 15.22 4.11
N TYR A 347 -5.33 15.78 3.83
CA TYR A 347 -6.40 15.08 3.13
C TYR A 347 -5.91 14.58 1.77
N LYS A 348 -5.30 15.47 0.97
CA LYS A 348 -4.75 15.09 -0.34
C LYS A 348 -3.63 14.06 -0.23
N SER A 349 -2.79 14.16 0.80
CA SER A 349 -1.74 13.17 1.09
C SER A 349 -2.34 11.79 1.40
N LEU A 350 -3.42 11.72 2.17
CA LEU A 350 -4.14 10.45 2.44
C LEU A 350 -4.78 9.87 1.18
N VAL A 351 -5.41 10.71 0.34
CA VAL A 351 -5.94 10.31 -0.97
C VAL A 351 -4.83 9.71 -1.84
N ASN A 352 -3.65 10.30 -1.85
CA ASN A 352 -2.57 9.92 -2.75
C ASN A 352 -1.61 8.84 -2.21
N ALA A 353 -1.57 8.62 -0.89
CA ALA A 353 -0.70 7.64 -0.24
C ALA A 353 -1.07 6.20 -0.61
N GLY A 354 -0.10 5.35 -0.95
CA GLY A 354 -0.37 3.92 -1.16
C GLY A 354 -0.33 3.10 0.12
N LYS A 355 0.32 3.62 1.17
CA LYS A 355 0.47 2.95 2.47
C LYS A 355 0.14 3.93 3.60
N ILE A 356 -0.63 3.48 4.58
CA ILE A 356 -1.01 4.30 5.75
C ILE A 356 -0.67 3.53 7.02
N ILE A 357 0.05 4.18 7.94
CA ILE A 357 0.41 3.66 9.25
C ILE A 357 -0.43 4.39 10.30
N PHE A 358 -1.21 3.64 11.07
CA PHE A 358 -1.97 4.12 12.21
C PHE A 358 -1.22 3.82 13.51
N LEU A 359 -0.89 4.84 14.30
CA LEU A 359 -0.19 4.67 15.57
C LEU A 359 -1.17 4.47 16.72
N VAL A 360 -0.89 3.51 17.59
CA VAL A 360 -1.61 3.31 18.84
C VAL A 360 -0.65 3.56 19.98
N ASP A 361 -1.06 4.40 20.91
CA ASP A 361 -0.26 4.69 22.10
C ASP A 361 -0.26 3.49 23.06
N GLY A 362 0.93 2.98 23.39
CA GLY A 362 1.12 1.92 24.38
C GLY A 362 0.52 2.23 25.76
N ASP A 363 0.38 3.52 26.11
CA ASP A 363 -0.27 3.95 27.36
C ASP A 363 -1.73 3.49 27.47
N TYR A 364 -2.42 3.28 26.33
CA TYR A 364 -3.77 2.73 26.32
C TYR A 364 -3.80 1.21 26.57
N ILE A 365 -2.68 0.51 26.33
CA ILE A 365 -2.53 -0.91 26.62
C ILE A 365 -2.28 -1.13 28.11
N VAL A 366 -1.39 -0.32 28.71
CA VAL A 366 -1.12 -0.34 30.16
C VAL A 366 -2.44 -0.18 30.94
N ASN A 367 -3.28 0.77 30.51
CA ASN A 367 -4.52 1.11 31.18
C ASN A 367 -5.76 0.42 30.57
N PHE A 368 -5.59 -0.74 29.91
CA PHE A 368 -6.67 -1.38 29.16
C PHE A 368 -7.81 -1.88 30.05
N ARG A 369 -7.51 -2.47 31.20
CA ARG A 369 -8.52 -3.06 32.11
C ARG A 369 -8.92 -2.12 33.25
N ASP A 370 -7.95 -1.43 33.83
CA ASP A 370 -8.13 -0.69 35.09
C ASP A 370 -8.17 0.84 34.89
N GLY A 371 -8.38 1.30 33.66
CA GLY A 371 -8.49 2.73 33.32
C GLY A 371 -9.22 2.99 32.00
N ASP A 372 -9.10 4.22 31.48
CA ASP A 372 -9.79 4.68 30.27
C ASP A 372 -9.19 4.13 28.96
N GLY A 373 -8.20 3.21 29.03
CA GLY A 373 -7.49 2.69 27.87
C GLY A 373 -8.42 2.06 26.82
N LYS A 374 -9.34 1.18 27.26
CA LYS A 374 -10.32 0.54 26.37
C LYS A 374 -11.27 1.54 25.71
N HIS A 375 -11.71 2.57 26.44
CA HIS A 375 -12.56 3.63 25.90
C HIS A 375 -11.85 4.47 24.84
N ASN A 376 -10.60 4.86 25.13
CA ASN A 376 -9.76 5.62 24.20
C ASN A 376 -9.45 4.83 22.93
N LEU A 377 -9.14 3.54 23.07
CA LEU A 377 -8.96 2.64 21.93
C LEU A 377 -10.24 2.46 21.11
N THR A 378 -11.41 2.41 21.76
CA THR A 378 -12.69 2.30 21.06
C THR A 378 -12.92 3.50 20.14
N LYS A 379 -12.68 4.72 20.64
CA LYS A 379 -12.75 5.96 19.84
C LYS A 379 -11.71 5.98 18.72
N LEU A 380 -10.47 5.60 19.04
CA LEU A 380 -9.35 5.59 18.10
C LEU A 380 -9.61 4.65 16.92
N PHE A 381 -10.05 3.41 17.19
CA PHE A 381 -10.38 2.45 16.14
C PHE A 381 -11.63 2.84 15.37
N GLY A 382 -12.59 3.54 15.98
CA GLY A 382 -13.70 4.16 15.25
C GLY A 382 -13.21 5.14 14.18
N GLN A 383 -12.27 6.01 14.55
CA GLN A 383 -11.63 6.94 13.60
C GLN A 383 -10.85 6.21 12.51
N TYR A 384 -10.07 5.19 12.86
CA TYR A 384 -9.30 4.41 11.86
C TYR A 384 -10.22 3.67 10.90
N SER A 385 -11.32 3.08 11.41
CA SER A 385 -12.35 2.46 10.58
C SER A 385 -12.93 3.47 9.59
N HIS A 386 -13.25 4.70 10.04
CA HIS A 386 -13.73 5.78 9.17
C HIS A 386 -12.72 6.15 8.08
N ILE A 387 -11.45 6.37 8.45
CA ILE A 387 -10.38 6.70 7.47
C ILE A 387 -10.25 5.60 6.41
N ILE A 388 -10.23 4.33 6.82
CA ILE A 388 -10.16 3.20 5.88
C ILE A 388 -11.38 3.20 4.94
N SER A 389 -12.59 3.49 5.45
CA SER A 389 -13.79 3.62 4.61
C SER A 389 -13.67 4.75 3.58
N THR A 390 -13.20 5.92 4.01
CA THR A 390 -13.15 7.13 3.17
C THR A 390 -12.11 7.02 2.06
N PHE A 391 -10.93 6.49 2.36
CA PHE A 391 -9.80 6.48 1.41
C PHE A 391 -9.60 5.15 0.67
N GLY A 392 -10.35 4.11 1.05
CA GLY A 392 -10.59 2.93 0.21
C GLY A 392 -9.54 1.82 0.29
N ASN A 393 -9.75 0.82 -0.57
CA ASN A 393 -9.15 -0.52 -0.48
C ASN A 393 -7.86 -0.68 -1.31
N GLU A 394 -7.51 0.30 -2.14
CA GLU A 394 -6.31 0.27 -3.00
C GLU A 394 -5.01 0.59 -2.22
N LYS A 395 -5.08 0.58 -0.88
CA LYS A 395 -4.00 0.97 0.03
C LYS A 395 -3.68 -0.18 0.98
N SER A 396 -2.42 -0.25 1.42
CA SER A 396 -2.04 -1.08 2.57
C SER A 396 -2.10 -0.27 3.86
N TYR A 397 -2.60 -0.89 4.92
CA TYR A 397 -2.69 -0.25 6.22
C TYR A 397 -1.86 -1.03 7.25
N ALA A 398 -1.25 -0.32 8.19
CA ALA A 398 -0.60 -0.92 9.35
C ALA A 398 -1.09 -0.26 10.62
N ILE A 399 -1.40 -1.06 11.66
CA ILE A 399 -1.66 -0.59 13.01
C ILE A 399 -0.39 -0.86 13.81
N VAL A 400 0.23 0.20 14.32
CA VAL A 400 1.52 0.14 14.99
C VAL A 400 1.35 0.61 16.42
N VAL A 401 1.54 -0.32 17.36
CA VAL A 401 1.53 0.00 18.79
C VAL A 401 2.91 0.49 19.18
N THR A 402 3.01 1.74 19.63
CA THR A 402 4.25 2.35 20.12
C THR A 402 4.40 2.14 21.62
N LYS A 403 5.59 2.44 22.17
CA LYS A 403 5.89 2.35 23.61
C LYS A 403 5.67 0.95 24.20
N THR A 404 6.03 -0.08 23.44
CA THR A 404 5.87 -1.49 23.88
C THR A 404 6.65 -1.79 25.16
N ASP A 405 7.78 -1.11 25.34
CA ASP A 405 8.65 -1.13 26.53
C ASP A 405 7.94 -0.78 27.84
N LYS A 406 6.80 -0.07 27.77
CA LYS A 406 6.03 0.29 28.98
C LYS A 406 5.34 -0.89 29.64
N PHE A 407 5.08 -1.97 28.90
CA PHE A 407 4.33 -3.12 29.42
C PHE A 407 4.97 -4.49 29.11
N GLU A 408 6.06 -4.53 28.35
CA GLU A 408 6.87 -5.73 28.12
C GLU A 408 8.36 -5.40 28.29
N ASP A 409 9.14 -6.28 28.92
CA ASP A 409 10.60 -6.12 29.01
C ASP A 409 11.23 -6.56 27.70
N LEU A 410 11.73 -5.60 26.92
CA LEU A 410 12.27 -5.84 25.58
C LEU A 410 13.79 -6.09 25.58
N SER A 411 14.46 -5.96 26.72
CA SER A 411 15.93 -5.96 26.80
C SER A 411 16.59 -7.24 26.29
N GLN A 412 15.89 -8.38 26.37
CA GLN A 412 16.38 -9.70 25.92
C GLN A 412 15.59 -10.26 24.72
N ILE A 413 14.58 -9.55 24.23
CA ILE A 413 13.71 -10.05 23.17
C ILE A 413 14.29 -9.63 21.83
N LEU A 414 14.76 -10.61 21.04
CA LEU A 414 15.25 -10.35 19.69
C LEU A 414 14.09 -9.91 18.78
N GLU A 415 14.33 -8.92 17.92
CA GLU A 415 13.29 -8.31 17.08
C GLU A 415 12.54 -9.31 16.19
N ASN A 416 13.23 -10.33 15.68
CA ASN A 416 12.67 -11.36 14.79
C ASN A 416 12.35 -12.68 15.53
N SER A 417 12.22 -12.65 16.87
CA SER A 417 11.92 -13.85 17.66
C SER A 417 10.43 -14.19 17.68
N LYS A 418 10.14 -15.44 18.06
CA LYS A 418 8.77 -15.89 18.33
C LYS A 418 8.14 -15.14 19.50
N GLU A 419 8.92 -14.78 20.53
CA GLU A 419 8.39 -14.00 21.66
C GLU A 419 7.86 -12.63 21.20
N ALA A 420 8.54 -12.00 20.24
CA ALA A 420 8.08 -10.74 19.67
C ALA A 420 6.75 -10.89 18.92
N GLU A 421 6.55 -12.00 18.20
CA GLU A 421 5.25 -12.32 17.57
C GLU A 421 4.17 -12.63 18.63
N ASP A 422 4.53 -13.29 19.72
CA ASP A 422 3.62 -13.60 20.83
C ASP A 422 3.13 -12.31 21.52
N ILE A 423 3.98 -11.28 21.63
CA ILE A 423 3.57 -9.93 22.10
C ILE A 423 2.53 -9.32 21.16
N GLU A 424 2.78 -9.30 19.84
CA GLU A 424 1.81 -8.79 18.86
C GLU A 424 0.48 -9.55 18.96
N HIS A 425 0.54 -10.87 19.13
CA HIS A 425 -0.64 -11.72 19.25
C HIS A 425 -1.43 -11.48 20.54
N LYS A 426 -0.74 -11.23 21.65
CA LYS A 426 -1.35 -10.85 22.93
C LYS A 426 -2.13 -9.54 22.82
N ILE A 427 -1.52 -8.51 22.23
CA ILE A 427 -2.19 -7.22 22.04
C ILE A 427 -3.35 -7.34 21.05
N TYR A 428 -3.18 -8.12 19.98
CA TYR A 428 -4.25 -8.38 19.02
C TYR A 428 -5.49 -8.98 19.71
N LYS A 429 -5.31 -9.95 20.61
CA LYS A 429 -6.43 -10.52 21.38
C LYS A 429 -7.13 -9.46 22.23
N MET A 430 -6.38 -8.57 22.86
CA MET A 430 -6.95 -7.44 23.63
C MET A 430 -7.76 -6.51 22.71
N PHE A 431 -7.20 -6.10 21.58
CA PHE A 431 -7.91 -5.26 20.61
C PHE A 431 -9.16 -5.95 20.05
N TYR A 432 -9.13 -7.26 19.86
CA TYR A 432 -10.28 -8.03 19.40
C TYR A 432 -11.47 -8.04 20.38
N GLU A 433 -11.29 -7.59 21.62
CA GLU A 433 -12.42 -7.34 22.53
C GLU A 433 -13.20 -6.07 22.18
N ILE A 434 -12.66 -5.18 21.34
CA ILE A 434 -13.24 -3.88 20.99
C ILE A 434 -14.01 -4.01 19.66
N ASN A 435 -15.28 -3.62 19.66
CA ASN A 435 -16.15 -3.75 18.48
C ASN A 435 -15.65 -2.94 17.28
N THR A 436 -15.18 -1.71 17.47
CA THR A 436 -14.63 -0.87 16.38
C THR A 436 -13.34 -1.44 15.80
N PHE A 437 -12.56 -2.22 16.56
CA PHE A 437 -11.43 -2.96 16.01
C PHE A 437 -11.88 -4.16 15.18
N LYS A 438 -12.91 -4.89 15.62
CA LYS A 438 -13.50 -5.98 14.82
C LYS A 438 -14.01 -5.50 13.46
N GLU A 439 -14.52 -4.28 13.36
CA GLU A 439 -14.88 -3.68 12.07
C GLU A 439 -13.67 -3.53 11.15
N ILE A 440 -12.52 -3.09 11.69
CA ILE A 440 -11.26 -3.02 10.93
C ILE A 440 -10.82 -4.42 10.49
N VAL A 441 -10.92 -5.43 11.37
CA VAL A 441 -10.62 -6.82 11.03
C VAL A 441 -11.53 -7.33 9.90
N ASN A 442 -12.83 -7.01 9.93
CA ASN A 442 -13.74 -7.39 8.85
C ASN A 442 -13.36 -6.73 7.51
N LYS A 443 -12.83 -5.50 7.55
CA LYS A 443 -12.31 -4.83 6.35
C LYS A 443 -11.02 -5.48 5.83
N SER A 444 -10.25 -6.18 6.68
CA SER A 444 -9.02 -6.85 6.27
C SER A 444 -9.23 -8.07 5.36
N GLU A 445 -10.47 -8.53 5.22
CA GLU A 445 -10.86 -9.55 4.23
C GLU A 445 -10.58 -9.05 2.79
N LYS A 446 -10.74 -7.75 2.54
CA LYS A 446 -10.55 -7.13 1.21
C LYS A 446 -9.29 -6.26 1.14
N ILE A 447 -8.75 -5.85 2.28
CA ILE A 447 -7.68 -4.87 2.39
C ILE A 447 -6.51 -5.47 3.17
N PRO A 448 -5.26 -5.38 2.69
CA PRO A 448 -4.12 -5.83 3.49
C PRO A 448 -3.90 -4.89 4.69
N ILE A 449 -4.28 -5.37 5.88
CA ILE A 449 -4.07 -4.67 7.15
C ILE A 449 -3.07 -5.48 8.00
N TYR A 450 -2.02 -4.81 8.44
CA TYR A 450 -0.96 -5.40 9.27
C TYR A 450 -1.00 -4.82 10.68
N MET A 451 -0.47 -5.56 11.63
CA MET A 451 -0.25 -5.10 13.01
C MET A 451 1.21 -5.29 13.37
N TYR A 452 1.79 -4.28 14.01
CA TYR A 452 3.16 -4.29 14.51
C TYR A 452 3.23 -3.69 15.91
N THR A 453 4.21 -4.12 16.69
CA THR A 453 4.61 -3.50 17.94
C THR A 453 6.03 -2.96 17.82
N VAL A 454 6.25 -1.76 18.33
CA VAL A 454 7.56 -1.10 18.29
C VAL A 454 7.87 -0.40 19.61
N SER A 455 9.15 -0.23 19.88
CA SER A 455 9.67 0.69 20.89
C SER A 455 10.80 1.54 20.30
N VAL A 456 10.88 2.79 20.76
CA VAL A 456 12.00 3.69 20.42
C VAL A 456 13.14 3.55 21.44
N ASP A 457 12.87 3.01 22.63
CA ASP A 457 13.87 2.73 23.65
C ASP A 457 13.56 1.41 24.36
N ALA A 458 14.09 0.32 23.83
CA ALA A 458 13.92 -1.01 24.40
C ALA A 458 14.67 -1.24 25.71
N THR A 459 15.45 -0.26 26.18
CA THR A 459 16.17 -0.34 27.46
C THR A 459 15.34 0.15 28.64
N MET A 460 14.17 0.73 28.37
CA MET A 460 13.22 1.13 29.41
C MET A 460 12.64 -0.10 30.11
N LYS A 461 12.50 0.00 31.43
CA LYS A 461 11.85 -1.04 32.23
C LYS A 461 10.33 -0.85 32.20
N PRO A 462 9.53 -1.93 32.15
CA PRO A 462 8.08 -1.84 32.17
C PRO A 462 7.57 -1.16 33.43
N GLN A 463 6.49 -0.38 33.28
CA GLN A 463 5.74 0.15 34.41
C GLN A 463 4.86 -0.95 34.98
N ILE A 464 5.43 -1.77 35.86
CA ILE A 464 4.65 -2.72 36.66
C ILE A 464 3.88 -1.90 37.69
N MET A 465 2.55 -1.98 37.67
CA MET A 465 1.70 -1.29 38.66
C MET A 465 2.13 -1.64 40.08
N GLY A 466 2.69 -0.66 40.79
CA GLY A 466 3.04 -0.77 42.20
C GLY A 466 4.44 -0.26 42.50
N TYR A 467 4.49 0.92 43.14
CA TYR A 467 5.68 1.57 43.73
C TYR A 467 6.66 2.28 42.78
N GLY A 468 6.47 3.59 42.64
CA GLY A 468 7.50 4.53 42.19
C GLY A 468 6.92 5.75 41.49
N ASP A 469 7.48 6.93 41.79
CA ASP A 469 7.09 8.23 41.21
C ASP A 469 7.13 8.16 39.66
N ALA A 470 5.94 8.14 39.05
CA ALA A 470 5.73 7.87 37.62
C ALA A 470 6.41 8.90 36.70
N GLU A 471 6.69 10.11 37.21
CA GLU A 471 7.28 11.21 36.45
C GLU A 471 8.81 11.08 36.28
N THR A 472 9.51 10.40 37.20
CA THR A 472 10.99 10.33 37.17
C THR A 472 11.55 9.23 36.27
N GLN A 473 10.75 8.19 35.99
CA GLN A 473 11.13 7.08 35.09
C GLN A 473 10.78 7.34 33.62
N GLN A 474 10.17 8.50 33.30
CA GLN A 474 9.40 8.71 32.07
C GLN A 474 10.13 9.35 30.90
N LYS A 475 11.42 9.67 31.02
CA LYS A 475 12.16 10.32 29.92
C LYS A 475 12.85 9.27 29.05
N CYS A 476 12.42 9.14 27.80
CA CYS A 476 13.19 8.49 26.74
C CYS A 476 14.43 9.36 26.50
N LEU A 477 15.57 8.92 27.03
CA LEU A 477 16.83 9.66 26.99
C LEU A 477 17.74 9.20 25.84
N LYS A 478 17.44 8.04 25.22
CA LYS A 478 18.24 7.44 24.14
C LYS A 478 17.34 6.73 23.14
N ILE A 479 17.79 6.69 21.88
CA ILE A 479 17.14 5.94 20.80
C ILE A 479 17.79 4.55 20.76
N ASN A 480 17.08 3.55 21.27
CA ASN A 480 17.43 2.13 21.17
C ASN A 480 16.24 1.39 20.54
N PRO A 481 16.10 1.45 19.21
CA PRO A 481 14.91 1.01 18.54
C PRO A 481 14.74 -0.50 18.65
N TRP A 482 13.49 -0.93 18.80
CA TRP A 482 13.10 -2.34 18.72
C TRP A 482 11.94 -2.50 17.74
N ARG A 483 12.17 -3.36 16.74
CA ARG A 483 11.26 -3.69 15.63
C ARG A 483 10.85 -2.53 14.73
N VAL A 484 11.52 -1.38 14.81
CA VAL A 484 11.33 -0.25 13.88
C VAL A 484 11.64 -0.67 12.44
N VAL A 485 12.50 -1.68 12.25
CA VAL A 485 12.79 -2.31 10.95
C VAL A 485 11.54 -2.91 10.29
N GLU A 486 10.54 -3.38 11.06
CA GLU A 486 9.29 -3.87 10.47
C GLU A 486 8.47 -2.75 9.84
N ILE A 487 8.56 -1.53 10.37
CA ILE A 487 7.93 -0.33 9.81
C ILE A 487 8.64 0.11 8.53
N GLU A 488 9.98 0.03 8.51
CA GLU A 488 10.76 0.17 7.29
C GLU A 488 10.32 -0.87 6.25
N LYS A 489 10.30 -2.16 6.59
CA LYS A 489 9.87 -3.23 5.67
C LYS A 489 8.45 -3.04 5.16
N PHE A 490 7.51 -2.60 6.00
CA PHE A 490 6.15 -2.27 5.55
C PHE A 490 6.15 -1.14 4.53
N SER A 491 7.05 -0.17 4.67
CA SER A 491 7.20 0.97 3.77
C SER A 491 7.75 0.58 2.39
N PHE A 492 8.47 -0.55 2.22
CA PHE A 492 9.22 -0.90 0.99
C PHE A 492 8.76 -2.12 0.19
#